data_AF-A0A5B9QL05-F1
#
_entry.id   AF-A0A5B9QL05-F1
#
_cell.length_a   1.000
_cell.length_b   1.000
_cell.length_c   1.000
_cell.angle_alpha   90.00
_cell.angle_beta   90.00
_cell.angle_gamma   90.00
#
_symmetry.space_group_name_H-M   'P 1'
#
loop_
_entity.id
_entity.type
_entity.pdbx_description
1 polymer ?
#
loop_
_entity_poly.entity_id
_entity_poly.type
_entity_poly.pdbx_seq_one_letter_code
_entity_poly.pdbx_strand_id
1 'polypeptide(L)'
;MNNSLRTATAALLTAILSPTMLDAHEGHSHAPSPQAQKKIIRLNTETPQVHLVVQRRPADTVRPDLAKLFDPFKGKVDVRFDRDYLFVESNGMPDHSMMTGITAWQQQVPLPQSYTGGNAWTIPLHPVPAKNPLSTKEHFFRGAIALAVNGVPIFNPIKNDGKTDTLKAGELDQWGGHCGRADDYHYHIAPVHLEKIVGAGNPVAVALDGYPIYGYNDPNGKPPTDLDWLNGHKGPDGKYHYHATKQFPYLNGGFYGEVVERDGQVDPQPRAGGVRPALRGLKGAKIVGFENPKPNSYVVHYEVFGDKRSVEYTVADNGSVTFNFVSSQGTQTENYTPRQRGAGGGNDRRNTEPPTGRQPQGNRGRADEGRGEVERRGGDPIVKALDSNGDGRINKAELRAAAQALRTLDSNKDGQVTAEEIRRPGGQRQGGEGGGPQRRQPGQAGGPRGPQPGDGPRQPWILVHADEIDLDKDKIISRDEIVGEATKAFAGYDTNNDGKLSQAELSVRGGSRSAMGGFLKGHSKEIDRDGDGILTRTEAIGNAERMFAKMDGNKDGKISATEMEASRR
;
A
#
# COMPACT_ATOMS: atom_id res chain seq x y z
N MET A 1 -29.23 -7.85 64.81
CA MET A 1 -28.62 -6.61 64.26
C MET A 1 -27.21 -6.98 63.79
N ASN A 2 -27.11 -7.57 62.59
CA ASN A 2 -26.70 -6.97 61.30
C ASN A 2 -25.20 -6.63 61.25
N ASN A 3 -24.34 -7.49 60.69
CA ASN A 3 -24.04 -7.78 59.27
C ASN A 3 -23.52 -6.58 58.46
N SER A 4 -22.27 -6.68 58.00
CA SER A 4 -22.01 -6.88 56.55
C SER A 4 -20.61 -7.46 56.34
N LEU A 5 -20.59 -8.71 55.84
CA LEU A 5 -19.40 -9.47 55.48
C LEU A 5 -18.87 -9.03 54.11
N ARG A 6 -17.54 -8.98 54.00
CA ARG A 6 -16.81 -9.01 52.73
C ARG A 6 -17.01 -10.37 52.07
N THR A 7 -17.74 -10.43 50.96
CA THR A 7 -17.81 -11.62 50.11
C THR A 7 -16.56 -11.70 49.24
N ALA A 8 -15.61 -12.53 49.67
CA ALA A 8 -14.65 -13.17 48.77
C ALA A 8 -15.36 -14.35 48.11
N THR A 9 -15.66 -14.25 46.81
CA THR A 9 -16.31 -15.33 46.09
C THR A 9 -15.26 -16.36 45.70
N ALA A 10 -15.22 -17.45 46.46
CA ALA A 10 -14.43 -18.64 46.17
C ALA A 10 -14.89 -19.29 44.86
N ALA A 11 -13.93 -19.65 44.00
CA ALA A 11 -14.18 -20.52 42.85
C ALA A 11 -14.44 -21.94 43.37
N LEU A 12 -15.66 -22.45 43.15
CA LEU A 12 -16.01 -23.83 43.47
C LEU A 12 -15.35 -24.75 42.44
N LEU A 13 -14.28 -25.45 42.84
CA LEU A 13 -13.74 -26.58 42.08
C LEU A 13 -14.64 -27.80 42.33
N THR A 14 -15.52 -28.13 41.39
CA THR A 14 -16.18 -29.44 41.36
C THR A 14 -15.37 -30.41 40.53
N ALA A 15 -14.71 -31.37 41.19
CA ALA A 15 -14.20 -32.58 40.56
C ALA A 15 -15.38 -33.52 40.30
N ILE A 16 -15.70 -33.80 39.04
CA ILE A 16 -16.70 -34.82 38.68
C ILE A 16 -15.96 -36.16 38.56
N LEU A 17 -16.09 -37.02 39.56
CA LEU A 17 -15.86 -38.45 39.41
C LEU A 17 -17.07 -39.02 38.68
N SER A 18 -16.88 -39.49 37.44
CA SER A 18 -17.92 -40.25 36.73
C SER A 18 -17.90 -41.69 37.25
N PRO A 19 -18.95 -42.21 37.90
CA PRO A 19 -19.07 -43.64 38.10
C PRO A 19 -19.52 -44.25 36.77
N THR A 20 -18.65 -45.05 36.16
CA THR A 20 -19.12 -46.03 35.17
C THR A 20 -19.80 -47.13 35.97
N MET A 21 -21.13 -47.07 36.07
CA MET A 21 -21.94 -48.20 36.53
C MET A 21 -21.72 -49.34 35.54
N LEU A 22 -21.05 -50.40 36.00
CA LEU A 22 -21.12 -51.72 35.38
C LEU A 22 -21.90 -52.59 36.36
N ASP A 23 -23.15 -52.90 36.00
CA ASP A 23 -23.97 -53.84 36.76
C ASP A 23 -23.24 -55.18 36.86
N ALA A 24 -23.00 -55.62 38.10
CA ALA A 24 -22.54 -56.96 38.40
C ALA A 24 -23.76 -57.87 38.52
N HIS A 25 -23.93 -58.81 37.59
CA HIS A 25 -24.61 -60.06 37.91
C HIS A 25 -23.61 -60.97 38.64
N GLU A 26 -23.95 -61.31 39.87
CA GLU A 26 -23.19 -62.23 40.74
C GLU A 26 -23.27 -63.67 40.21
N GLY A 27 -22.09 -64.25 39.99
CA GLY A 27 -21.91 -65.65 39.63
C GLY A 27 -20.44 -65.97 39.39
N HIS A 28 -19.71 -66.22 40.49
CA HIS A 28 -18.30 -66.65 40.61
C HIS A 28 -17.24 -65.56 40.80
N SER A 29 -16.72 -65.54 42.03
CA SER A 29 -15.54 -64.80 42.47
C SER A 29 -14.27 -65.34 41.81
N HIS A 30 -13.67 -64.53 40.94
CA HIS A 30 -12.28 -64.71 40.52
C HIS A 30 -11.48 -63.49 40.97
N ALA A 31 -10.36 -63.72 41.65
CA ALA A 31 -9.39 -62.67 41.94
C ALA A 31 -9.00 -61.97 40.62
N PRO A 32 -8.90 -60.62 40.61
CA PRO A 32 -8.64 -59.88 39.38
C PRO A 32 -7.32 -60.35 38.75
N SER A 33 -7.32 -60.52 37.44
CA SER A 33 -6.15 -60.99 36.70
C SER A 33 -4.93 -60.08 36.94
N PRO A 34 -3.69 -60.58 36.74
CA PRO A 34 -2.49 -59.77 36.91
C PRO A 34 -2.48 -58.48 36.04
N GLN A 35 -3.22 -58.48 34.93
CA GLN A 35 -3.41 -57.28 34.09
C GLN A 35 -4.40 -56.29 34.71
N ALA A 36 -5.48 -56.76 35.34
CA ALA A 36 -6.41 -55.91 36.06
C ALA A 36 -5.76 -55.29 37.31
N GLN A 37 -4.93 -56.05 38.05
CA GLN A 37 -4.13 -55.52 39.16
C GLN A 37 -3.12 -54.46 38.70
N LYS A 38 -2.43 -54.68 37.58
CA LYS A 38 -1.53 -53.67 36.98
C LYS A 38 -2.27 -52.40 36.57
N LYS A 39 -3.50 -52.52 36.03
CA LYS A 39 -4.35 -51.37 35.67
C LYS A 39 -4.82 -50.58 36.88
N ILE A 40 -5.18 -51.27 37.97
CA ILE A 40 -5.59 -50.65 39.25
C ILE A 40 -4.41 -49.93 39.91
N ILE A 41 -3.22 -50.55 39.95
CA ILE A 41 -2.01 -49.91 40.48
C ILE A 41 -1.67 -48.66 39.68
N ARG A 42 -1.72 -48.74 38.33
CA ARG A 42 -1.46 -47.60 37.45
C ARG A 42 -2.41 -46.42 37.68
N LEU A 43 -3.71 -46.69 37.86
CA LEU A 43 -4.73 -45.67 38.13
C LEU A 43 -4.59 -45.02 39.53
N ASN A 44 -3.97 -45.72 40.48
CA ASN A 44 -3.78 -45.22 41.85
C ASN A 44 -2.42 -44.54 42.09
N THR A 45 -1.44 -44.69 41.17
CA THR A 45 -0.10 -44.10 41.29
C THR A 45 0.20 -42.97 40.30
N GLU A 46 -0.60 -42.79 39.24
CA GLU A 46 -0.45 -41.65 38.33
C GLU A 46 -1.07 -40.38 38.94
N THR A 47 -0.31 -39.28 38.94
CA THR A 47 -0.77 -37.97 39.41
C THR A 47 -2.02 -37.57 38.62
N PRO A 48 -3.14 -37.17 39.27
CA PRO A 48 -4.35 -36.84 38.54
C PRO A 48 -4.10 -35.70 37.55
N GLN A 49 -4.31 -35.97 36.27
CA GLN A 49 -4.29 -34.97 35.20
C GLN A 49 -5.51 -34.07 35.37
N VAL A 50 -5.33 -32.92 36.04
CA VAL A 50 -6.35 -31.88 36.15
C VAL A 50 -6.62 -31.31 34.76
N HIS A 51 -7.68 -31.78 34.11
CA HIS A 51 -8.21 -31.12 32.92
C HIS A 51 -9.06 -29.94 33.39
N LEU A 52 -8.57 -28.73 33.18
CA LEU A 52 -9.32 -27.51 33.43
C LEU A 52 -10.43 -27.40 32.37
N VAL A 53 -11.62 -27.92 32.68
CA VAL A 53 -12.81 -27.66 31.86
C VAL A 53 -13.34 -26.28 32.26
N VAL A 54 -13.06 -25.26 31.45
CA VAL A 54 -13.75 -23.97 31.55
C VAL A 54 -15.20 -24.20 31.17
N GLN A 55 -16.07 -24.37 32.17
CA GLN A 55 -17.51 -24.27 31.93
C GLN A 55 -17.81 -22.85 31.45
N ARG A 56 -18.33 -22.71 30.22
CA ARG A 56 -18.86 -21.44 29.71
C ARG A 56 -19.98 -21.00 30.67
N ARG A 57 -19.73 -19.92 31.42
CA ARG A 57 -20.80 -19.14 32.04
C ARG A 57 -21.76 -18.66 30.93
N PRO A 58 -23.07 -18.53 31.21
CA PRO A 58 -24.01 -18.02 30.22
C PRO A 58 -23.53 -16.65 29.70
N ALA A 59 -23.66 -16.44 28.39
CA ALA A 59 -23.31 -15.19 27.73
C ALA A 59 -23.97 -14.01 28.47
N ASP A 60 -23.23 -12.92 28.68
CA ASP A 60 -23.80 -11.69 29.21
C ASP A 60 -24.93 -11.24 28.28
N THR A 61 -26.17 -11.24 28.77
CA THR A 61 -27.36 -10.93 27.98
C THR A 61 -27.61 -9.42 27.83
N VAL A 62 -26.77 -8.58 28.44
CA VAL A 62 -26.93 -7.12 28.42
C VAL A 62 -26.10 -6.54 27.28
N ARG A 63 -26.77 -5.89 26.33
CA ARG A 63 -26.13 -5.22 25.19
C ARG A 63 -25.17 -4.11 25.68
N PRO A 64 -23.87 -4.14 25.31
CA PRO A 64 -22.89 -3.14 25.74
C PRO A 64 -23.23 -1.73 25.25
N ASP A 65 -22.86 -0.71 26.03
CA ASP A 65 -23.06 0.70 25.62
C ASP A 65 -22.32 1.04 24.33
N LEU A 66 -21.14 0.45 24.12
CA LEU A 66 -20.35 0.64 22.90
C LEU A 66 -21.12 0.18 21.64
N ALA A 67 -21.95 -0.86 21.77
CA ALA A 67 -22.77 -1.34 20.65
C ALA A 67 -23.84 -0.33 20.22
N LYS A 68 -24.28 0.55 21.13
CA LYS A 68 -25.30 1.58 20.84
C LYS A 68 -24.77 2.66 19.90
N LEU A 69 -23.45 2.86 19.83
CA LEU A 69 -22.83 3.83 18.92
C LEU A 69 -23.13 3.53 17.45
N PHE A 70 -23.37 2.26 17.12
CA PHE A 70 -23.66 1.78 15.77
C PHE A 70 -25.17 1.75 15.44
N ASP A 71 -26.05 1.97 16.41
CA ASP A 71 -27.51 1.92 16.22
C ASP A 71 -28.03 2.85 15.10
N PRO A 72 -27.49 4.06 14.89
CA PRO A 72 -27.90 4.92 13.78
C PRO A 72 -27.66 4.31 12.39
N PHE A 73 -26.81 3.27 12.28
CA PHE A 73 -26.42 2.60 11.04
C PHE A 73 -26.87 1.14 10.96
N LYS A 74 -27.87 0.71 11.75
CA LYS A 74 -28.38 -0.68 11.79
C LYS A 74 -28.84 -1.29 10.45
N GLY A 75 -28.99 -0.48 9.40
CA GLY A 75 -29.29 -0.97 8.04
C GLY A 75 -28.05 -1.36 7.23
N LYS A 76 -26.85 -1.08 7.75
CA LYS A 76 -25.54 -1.27 7.11
C LYS A 76 -24.54 -1.97 8.01
N VAL A 77 -24.75 -1.86 9.31
CA VAL A 77 -23.89 -2.40 10.35
C VAL A 77 -24.69 -3.34 11.22
N ASP A 78 -24.19 -4.57 11.35
CA ASP A 78 -24.68 -5.53 12.32
C ASP A 78 -23.69 -5.63 13.48
N VAL A 79 -24.20 -5.81 14.70
CA VAL A 79 -23.35 -5.95 15.89
C VAL A 79 -23.69 -7.22 16.65
N ARG A 80 -22.64 -7.94 17.04
CA ARG A 80 -22.71 -9.08 17.96
C ARG A 80 -21.64 -8.89 19.03
N PHE A 81 -21.80 -9.52 20.19
CA PHE A 81 -20.86 -9.35 21.28
C PHE A 81 -20.76 -10.63 22.10
N ASP A 82 -19.62 -10.79 22.76
CA ASP A 82 -19.46 -11.69 23.88
C ASP A 82 -19.07 -10.90 25.12
N ARG A 83 -18.53 -11.57 26.14
CA ARG A 83 -18.09 -10.92 27.38
C ARG A 83 -16.96 -9.91 27.14
N ASP A 84 -16.03 -10.24 26.24
CA ASP A 84 -14.75 -9.54 26.13
C ASP A 84 -14.72 -8.59 24.92
N TYR A 85 -15.47 -8.91 23.85
CA TYR A 85 -15.40 -8.20 22.58
C TYR A 85 -16.77 -7.83 22.00
N LEU A 86 -16.80 -6.65 21.39
CA LEU A 86 -17.79 -6.24 20.42
C LEU A 86 -17.29 -6.63 19.03
N PHE A 87 -18.15 -7.28 18.26
CA PHE A 87 -17.90 -7.56 16.86
C PHE A 87 -18.84 -6.73 15.99
N VAL A 88 -18.26 -6.02 15.04
CA VAL A 88 -18.98 -5.11 14.15
C VAL A 88 -18.84 -5.64 12.73
N GLU A 89 -19.99 -5.92 12.12
CA GLU A 89 -20.10 -6.45 10.78
C GLU A 89 -20.58 -5.37 9.82
N SER A 90 -19.92 -5.24 8.67
CA SER A 90 -20.25 -4.23 7.66
C SER A 90 -19.74 -4.65 6.29
N ASN A 91 -20.15 -3.92 5.26
CA ASN A 91 -19.55 -4.04 3.93
C ASN A 91 -18.49 -2.96 3.61
N GLY A 92 -18.18 -2.08 4.58
CA GLY A 92 -17.22 -0.99 4.42
C GLY A 92 -17.66 0.15 3.46
N MET A 93 -18.92 0.17 3.00
CA MET A 93 -19.41 1.18 2.05
C MET A 93 -20.33 2.21 2.74
N PRO A 94 -19.98 3.51 2.74
CA PRO A 94 -20.79 4.55 3.36
C PRO A 94 -21.99 4.97 2.49
N ASP A 95 -22.96 5.68 3.11
CA ASP A 95 -24.14 6.27 2.44
C ASP A 95 -23.92 7.70 1.92
N HIS A 96 -22.66 8.08 1.68
CA HIS A 96 -22.30 9.34 1.04
C HIS A 96 -21.51 9.09 -0.26
N SER A 97 -21.45 10.09 -1.13
CA SER A 97 -20.56 10.04 -2.30
C SER A 97 -19.10 9.88 -1.85
N MET A 98 -18.30 9.08 -2.57
CA MET A 98 -16.90 8.79 -2.24
C MET A 98 -15.98 9.36 -3.33
N MET A 99 -14.66 9.30 -3.12
CA MET A 99 -13.59 9.49 -4.12
C MET A 99 -13.46 10.91 -4.71
N THR A 100 -14.52 11.71 -4.70
CA THR A 100 -14.55 13.04 -5.28
C THR A 100 -13.58 13.97 -4.56
N GLY A 101 -12.71 14.62 -5.33
CA GLY A 101 -11.67 15.51 -4.82
C GLY A 101 -10.26 14.92 -4.80
N ILE A 102 -10.11 13.60 -4.98
CA ILE A 102 -8.80 12.94 -5.04
C ILE A 102 -8.03 13.40 -6.28
N THR A 103 -6.79 13.85 -6.09
CA THR A 103 -5.87 14.30 -7.16
C THR A 103 -4.62 13.43 -7.29
N ALA A 104 -4.34 12.59 -6.30
CA ALA A 104 -3.29 11.57 -6.34
C ALA A 104 -3.94 10.17 -6.31
N TRP A 105 -4.50 9.75 -7.44
CA TRP A 105 -5.32 8.54 -7.50
C TRP A 105 -4.53 7.29 -7.94
N GLN A 106 -4.65 6.21 -7.17
CA GLN A 106 -4.05 4.89 -7.47
C GLN A 106 -4.94 3.94 -8.30
N GLN A 107 -5.94 4.48 -8.99
CA GLN A 107 -6.85 3.73 -9.88
C GLN A 107 -7.70 2.64 -9.19
N GLN A 108 -7.77 2.67 -7.87
CA GLN A 108 -8.66 1.82 -7.07
C GLN A 108 -10.02 2.51 -6.91
N VAL A 109 -11.09 1.73 -6.88
CA VAL A 109 -12.47 2.22 -6.76
C VAL A 109 -13.16 1.52 -5.59
N PRO A 110 -14.22 2.09 -5.00
CA PRO A 110 -14.81 1.51 -3.80
C PRO A 110 -15.61 0.25 -4.12
N LEU A 111 -15.21 -0.88 -3.56
CA LEU A 111 -15.92 -2.15 -3.61
C LEU A 111 -16.36 -2.59 -2.21
N PRO A 112 -17.57 -3.17 -2.08
CA PRO A 112 -18.02 -3.76 -0.83
C PRO A 112 -17.08 -4.89 -0.41
N GLN A 113 -16.69 -4.89 0.87
CA GLN A 113 -15.88 -5.91 1.50
C GLN A 113 -16.76 -6.81 2.37
N SER A 114 -16.34 -8.04 2.67
CA SER A 114 -17.12 -8.94 3.53
C SER A 114 -16.56 -8.95 4.94
N TYR A 115 -16.80 -7.91 5.72
CA TYR A 115 -16.41 -7.86 7.14
C TYR A 115 -17.48 -8.51 8.01
N THR A 116 -17.77 -9.79 7.79
CA THR A 116 -18.87 -10.52 8.44
C THR A 116 -18.41 -11.83 9.07
N GLY A 117 -19.18 -12.37 10.01
CA GLY A 117 -18.87 -13.62 10.69
C GLY A 117 -17.47 -13.62 11.32
N GLY A 118 -16.63 -14.61 10.98
CA GLY A 118 -15.25 -14.71 11.47
C GLY A 118 -14.31 -13.62 10.96
N ASN A 119 -14.73 -12.81 9.98
CA ASN A 119 -13.99 -11.67 9.43
C ASN A 119 -14.61 -10.32 9.87
N ALA A 120 -15.34 -10.29 10.98
CA ALA A 120 -15.87 -9.05 11.55
C ALA A 120 -14.77 -8.20 12.21
N TRP A 121 -14.99 -6.90 12.31
CA TRP A 121 -14.17 -6.03 13.16
C TRP A 121 -14.32 -6.45 14.62
N THR A 122 -13.24 -6.44 15.38
CA THR A 122 -13.23 -6.87 16.79
C THR A 122 -12.72 -5.71 17.65
N ILE A 123 -13.51 -5.30 18.64
CA ILE A 123 -13.21 -4.16 19.51
C ILE A 123 -13.35 -4.62 20.98
N PRO A 124 -12.36 -4.40 21.85
CA PRO A 124 -12.44 -4.81 23.26
C PRO A 124 -13.51 -4.01 24.01
N LEU A 125 -14.33 -4.69 24.81
CA LEU A 125 -15.35 -4.08 25.68
C LEU A 125 -14.79 -3.58 27.01
N HIS A 126 -13.62 -4.07 27.38
CA HIS A 126 -12.95 -3.78 28.65
C HIS A 126 -11.54 -3.25 28.37
N PRO A 127 -11.41 -2.04 27.82
CA PRO A 127 -10.13 -1.50 27.46
C PRO A 127 -9.27 -1.21 28.69
N VAL A 128 -7.99 -1.59 28.64
CA VAL A 128 -7.04 -1.39 29.74
C VAL A 128 -6.05 -0.30 29.32
N PRO A 129 -5.84 0.77 30.09
CA PRO A 129 -4.81 1.76 29.79
C PRO A 129 -3.43 1.11 29.67
N ALA A 130 -2.75 1.35 28.55
CA ALA A 130 -1.42 0.83 28.29
C ALA A 130 -0.40 1.51 29.21
N LYS A 131 0.52 0.72 29.76
CA LYS A 131 1.66 1.25 30.52
C LYS A 131 2.58 2.09 29.64
N ASN A 132 2.73 1.70 28.38
CA ASN A 132 3.51 2.38 27.37
C ASN A 132 2.62 2.55 26.12
N PRO A 133 1.85 3.65 26.02
CA PRO A 133 1.02 3.93 24.86
C PRO A 133 1.84 3.98 23.57
N LEU A 134 1.30 3.43 22.49
CA LEU A 134 1.98 3.37 21.18
C LEU A 134 1.47 4.47 20.25
N SER A 135 2.40 5.14 19.57
CA SER A 135 2.12 6.29 18.68
C SER A 135 1.84 5.85 17.24
N THR A 136 0.80 6.41 16.61
CA THR A 136 0.57 6.20 15.17
C THR A 136 1.59 6.93 14.29
N LYS A 137 2.43 7.82 14.85
CA LYS A 137 3.56 8.41 14.10
C LYS A 137 4.68 7.41 13.83
N GLU A 138 4.76 6.34 14.61
CA GLU A 138 5.89 5.39 14.59
C GLU A 138 5.42 3.95 14.34
N HIS A 139 4.14 3.67 14.56
CA HIS A 139 3.53 2.33 14.51
C HIS A 139 2.25 2.32 13.67
N PHE A 140 1.75 1.13 13.37
CA PHE A 140 0.43 0.93 12.74
C PHE A 140 0.27 1.61 11.36
N PHE A 141 1.33 1.58 10.53
CA PHE A 141 1.26 2.11 9.16
C PHE A 141 0.49 1.20 8.19
N ARG A 142 -0.05 0.07 8.66
CA ARG A 142 -0.89 -0.84 7.88
C ARG A 142 -2.17 -1.13 8.65
N GLY A 143 -3.23 -1.40 7.91
CA GLY A 143 -4.54 -1.72 8.49
C GLY A 143 -5.20 -0.54 9.18
N ALA A 144 -6.34 -0.82 9.82
CA ALA A 144 -7.10 0.18 10.53
C ALA A 144 -6.52 0.44 11.93
N ILE A 145 -6.76 1.64 12.43
CA ILE A 145 -6.53 2.05 13.82
C ILE A 145 -7.84 2.34 14.56
N ALA A 146 -8.93 2.53 13.83
CA ALA A 146 -10.26 2.73 14.37
C ALA A 146 -11.34 2.24 13.38
N LEU A 147 -12.57 2.16 13.87
CA LEU A 147 -13.76 1.86 13.07
C LEU A 147 -14.77 3.00 13.25
N ALA A 148 -15.20 3.62 12.14
CA ALA A 148 -16.26 4.61 12.17
C ALA A 148 -17.60 3.96 12.52
N VAL A 149 -18.51 4.72 13.13
CA VAL A 149 -19.84 4.23 13.54
C VAL A 149 -20.72 3.78 12.36
N ASN A 150 -20.39 4.19 11.13
CA ASN A 150 -21.02 3.71 9.90
C ASN A 150 -20.41 2.39 9.36
N GLY A 151 -19.46 1.79 10.09
CA GLY A 151 -18.83 0.53 9.73
C GLY A 151 -17.68 0.64 8.72
N VAL A 152 -17.26 1.85 8.36
CA VAL A 152 -16.09 2.09 7.50
C VAL A 152 -14.83 2.14 8.36
N PRO A 153 -13.77 1.38 8.02
CA PRO A 153 -12.54 1.42 8.80
C PRO A 153 -11.79 2.75 8.62
N ILE A 154 -11.01 3.11 9.63
CA ILE A 154 -10.20 4.31 9.65
C ILE A 154 -8.73 3.90 9.83
N PHE A 155 -7.92 4.24 8.84
CA PHE A 155 -6.52 3.92 8.74
C PHE A 155 -5.67 5.08 9.25
N ASN A 156 -4.39 4.79 9.49
CA ASN A 156 -3.43 5.78 9.95
C ASN A 156 -3.28 6.93 8.92
N PRO A 157 -3.34 8.21 9.32
CA PRO A 157 -3.10 9.34 8.40
C PRO A 157 -1.76 9.25 7.66
N ILE A 158 -0.77 8.60 8.26
CA ILE A 158 0.53 8.30 7.65
C ILE A 158 0.43 6.98 6.89
N LYS A 159 0.74 7.01 5.59
CA LYS A 159 0.71 5.82 4.74
C LYS A 159 1.80 4.81 5.10
N ASN A 160 1.77 3.65 4.46
CA ASN A 160 2.67 2.52 4.67
C ASN A 160 4.19 2.82 4.57
N ASP A 161 4.60 3.99 4.07
CA ASP A 161 6.01 4.42 4.03
C ASP A 161 6.49 5.05 5.36
N GLY A 162 5.58 5.26 6.30
CA GLY A 162 5.86 5.83 7.62
C GLY A 162 6.19 7.33 7.61
N LYS A 163 5.96 8.04 6.51
CA LYS A 163 6.39 9.44 6.35
C LYS A 163 5.35 10.34 5.69
N THR A 164 4.56 9.81 4.76
CA THR A 164 3.67 10.63 3.95
C THR A 164 2.30 10.76 4.61
N ASP A 165 1.90 12.00 4.84
CA ASP A 165 0.57 12.41 5.28
C ASP A 165 -0.41 12.37 4.09
N THR A 166 -1.35 11.43 4.14
CA THR A 166 -2.27 11.07 3.05
C THR A 166 -3.19 12.25 2.69
N LEU A 167 -3.61 13.05 3.68
CA LEU A 167 -4.42 14.25 3.45
C LEU A 167 -3.63 15.29 2.65
N LYS A 168 -2.39 15.56 3.06
CA LYS A 168 -1.51 16.52 2.38
C LYS A 168 -1.04 16.05 1.01
N ALA A 169 -1.02 14.74 0.78
CA ALA A 169 -0.68 14.15 -0.51
C ALA A 169 -1.78 14.30 -1.57
N GLY A 170 -2.99 14.77 -1.20
CA GLY A 170 -4.11 14.87 -2.14
C GLY A 170 -4.72 13.52 -2.51
N GLU A 171 -4.49 12.50 -1.68
CA GLU A 171 -4.96 11.12 -1.89
C GLU A 171 -6.38 10.90 -1.33
N LEU A 172 -6.92 11.85 -0.55
CA LEU A 172 -8.21 11.74 0.12
C LEU A 172 -9.33 12.48 -0.61
N ASP A 173 -10.53 11.92 -0.53
CA ASP A 173 -11.76 12.59 -0.96
C ASP A 173 -12.20 13.66 0.06
N GLN A 174 -13.29 14.36 -0.27
CA GLN A 174 -13.85 15.42 0.58
C GLN A 174 -14.29 14.96 1.99
N TRP A 175 -14.45 13.66 2.20
CA TRP A 175 -14.82 13.07 3.50
C TRP A 175 -13.61 12.54 4.25
N GLY A 176 -12.43 12.58 3.65
CA GLY A 176 -11.20 12.13 4.25
C GLY A 176 -10.90 10.66 4.03
N GLY A 177 -11.47 10.03 3.01
CA GLY A 177 -11.22 8.63 2.67
C GLY A 177 -10.76 8.39 1.25
N HIS A 178 -10.27 7.18 1.01
CA HIS A 178 -9.91 6.69 -0.31
C HIS A 178 -9.99 5.15 -0.36
N CYS A 179 -9.68 4.57 -1.52
CA CYS A 179 -9.65 3.12 -1.68
C CYS A 179 -8.23 2.57 -1.57
N GLY A 180 -8.07 1.49 -0.80
CA GLY A 180 -6.85 0.70 -0.68
C GLY A 180 -6.62 -0.26 -1.86
N ARG A 181 -5.57 -1.08 -1.74
CA ARG A 181 -5.15 -2.03 -2.79
C ARG A 181 -6.15 -3.15 -3.06
N ALA A 182 -7.10 -3.37 -2.16
CA ALA A 182 -8.16 -4.36 -2.34
C ALA A 182 -9.45 -3.71 -2.84
N ASP A 183 -9.37 -2.50 -3.43
CA ASP A 183 -10.53 -1.67 -3.76
C ASP A 183 -11.41 -1.40 -2.51
N ASP A 184 -10.81 -1.41 -1.31
CA ASP A 184 -11.49 -1.21 -0.03
C ASP A 184 -11.52 0.28 0.36
N TYR A 185 -12.71 0.88 0.51
CA TYR A 185 -12.82 2.25 0.97
C TYR A 185 -12.57 2.37 2.48
N HIS A 186 -11.77 3.36 2.88
CA HIS A 186 -11.46 3.65 4.26
C HIS A 186 -11.13 5.13 4.48
N TYR A 187 -11.35 5.63 5.69
CA TYR A 187 -10.96 6.99 6.07
C TYR A 187 -9.51 7.05 6.56
N HIS A 188 -8.89 8.22 6.47
CA HIS A 188 -7.59 8.53 7.09
C HIS A 188 -7.67 9.69 8.09
N ILE A 189 -8.83 10.35 8.17
CA ILE A 189 -9.14 11.38 9.17
C ILE A 189 -10.50 11.06 9.79
N ALA A 190 -10.78 11.63 10.96
CA ALA A 190 -12.05 11.38 11.64
C ALA A 190 -13.24 11.83 10.76
N PRO A 191 -14.25 10.97 10.52
CA PRO A 191 -15.42 11.29 9.70
C PRO A 191 -16.42 12.15 10.49
N VAL A 192 -16.02 13.37 10.86
CA VAL A 192 -16.82 14.30 11.69
C VAL A 192 -18.19 14.65 11.09
N HIS A 193 -18.36 14.47 9.78
CA HIS A 193 -19.65 14.66 9.12
C HIS A 193 -20.74 13.71 9.65
N LEU A 194 -20.36 12.57 10.26
CA LEU A 194 -21.28 11.63 10.89
C LEU A 194 -21.97 12.23 12.12
N GLU A 195 -21.46 13.32 12.72
CA GLU A 195 -22.15 14.05 13.81
C GLU A 195 -23.55 14.54 13.39
N LYS A 196 -23.80 14.72 12.09
CA LYS A 196 -25.14 15.04 11.57
C LYS A 196 -26.16 13.92 11.77
N ILE A 197 -25.68 12.68 11.92
CA ILE A 197 -26.48 11.47 12.07
C ILE A 197 -26.49 11.01 13.53
N VAL A 198 -25.31 10.94 14.16
CA VAL A 198 -25.19 10.49 15.56
C VAL A 198 -25.51 11.57 16.57
N GLY A 199 -25.55 12.84 16.17
CA GLY A 199 -25.72 14.00 17.04
C GLY A 199 -24.38 14.60 17.47
N ALA A 200 -24.33 15.93 17.59
CA ALA A 200 -23.14 16.65 18.03
C ALA A 200 -22.76 16.26 19.47
N GLY A 201 -21.46 16.07 19.72
CA GLY A 201 -20.97 15.64 21.03
C GLY A 201 -21.19 14.15 21.30
N ASN A 202 -21.54 13.35 20.29
CA ASN A 202 -21.51 11.89 20.35
C ASN A 202 -20.30 11.33 19.56
N PRO A 203 -19.81 10.13 19.91
CA PRO A 203 -18.72 9.50 19.17
C PRO A 203 -19.06 9.28 17.68
N VAL A 204 -18.08 9.55 16.81
CA VAL A 204 -18.15 9.27 15.37
C VAL A 204 -17.37 8.01 14.98
N ALA A 205 -16.55 7.49 15.88
CA ALA A 205 -15.80 6.26 15.69
C ALA A 205 -15.40 5.63 17.03
N VAL A 206 -14.80 4.45 16.97
CA VAL A 206 -14.20 3.76 18.10
C VAL A 206 -12.80 3.29 17.69
N ALA A 207 -11.79 3.63 18.47
CA ALA A 207 -10.43 3.14 18.26
C ALA A 207 -10.35 1.63 18.54
N LEU A 208 -9.42 0.93 17.89
CA LEU A 208 -9.31 -0.54 18.05
C LEU A 208 -8.83 -0.97 19.46
N ASP A 209 -8.41 -0.03 20.29
CA ASP A 209 -8.15 -0.26 21.71
C ASP A 209 -9.41 -0.18 22.60
N GLY A 210 -10.58 0.11 22.01
CA GLY A 210 -11.89 0.14 22.69
C GLY A 210 -12.36 1.51 23.16
N TYR A 211 -11.57 2.57 22.99
CA TYR A 211 -11.98 3.92 23.41
C TYR A 211 -12.72 4.68 22.29
N PRO A 212 -13.81 5.42 22.60
CA PRO A 212 -14.53 6.21 21.62
C PRO A 212 -13.69 7.37 21.03
N ILE A 213 -14.03 7.77 19.81
CA ILE A 213 -13.48 8.95 19.13
C ILE A 213 -14.62 9.91 18.83
N TYR A 214 -14.54 11.10 19.39
CA TYR A 214 -15.52 12.18 19.22
C TYR A 214 -15.16 13.08 18.04
N GLY A 215 -16.12 13.92 17.63
CA GLY A 215 -15.88 15.02 16.71
C GLY A 215 -14.99 16.10 17.32
N TYR A 216 -15.14 17.35 16.84
CA TYR A 216 -14.32 18.46 17.34
C TYR A 216 -14.67 18.92 18.76
N ASN A 217 -15.80 18.47 19.29
CA ASN A 217 -16.35 18.93 20.56
C ASN A 217 -16.58 17.76 21.51
N ASP A 218 -16.42 18.04 22.80
CA ASP A 218 -16.86 17.23 23.92
C ASP A 218 -18.40 16.99 23.89
N PRO A 219 -18.92 16.05 24.69
CA PRO A 219 -20.37 15.88 24.91
C PRO A 219 -21.10 17.14 25.37
N ASN A 220 -20.39 18.11 25.95
CA ASN A 220 -20.95 19.41 26.36
C ASN A 220 -21.09 20.43 25.20
N GLY A 221 -20.68 20.05 23.98
CA GLY A 221 -20.74 20.87 22.77
C GLY A 221 -19.60 21.88 22.61
N LYS A 222 -18.59 21.87 23.48
CA LYS A 222 -17.41 22.75 23.40
C LYS A 222 -16.18 21.96 22.95
N PRO A 223 -15.21 22.59 22.28
CA PRO A 223 -13.94 21.93 21.97
C PRO A 223 -13.16 21.62 23.26
N PRO A 224 -12.49 20.46 23.33
CA PRO A 224 -11.61 20.14 24.45
C PRO A 224 -10.40 21.10 24.45
N THR A 225 -9.91 21.43 25.64
CA THR A 225 -8.77 22.37 25.81
C THR A 225 -7.52 21.72 26.39
N ASP A 226 -7.61 20.44 26.74
CA ASP A 226 -6.64 19.68 27.53
C ASP A 226 -6.29 18.32 26.89
N LEU A 227 -6.35 18.26 25.55
CA LEU A 227 -5.93 17.08 24.81
C LEU A 227 -4.47 16.71 25.12
N ASP A 228 -4.25 15.44 25.41
CA ASP A 228 -2.93 14.86 25.54
C ASP A 228 -2.25 14.63 24.17
N TRP A 229 -1.05 14.07 24.20
CA TRP A 229 -0.26 13.83 22.99
C TRP A 229 -0.83 12.73 22.07
N LEU A 230 -1.74 11.89 22.58
CA LEU A 230 -2.49 10.88 21.81
C LEU A 230 -3.74 11.49 21.18
N ASN A 231 -3.96 12.81 21.35
CA ASN A 231 -5.11 13.54 20.87
C ASN A 231 -6.42 13.06 21.53
N GLY A 232 -6.34 12.68 22.82
CA GLY A 232 -7.47 12.35 23.67
C GLY A 232 -7.38 13.02 25.04
N HIS A 233 -8.39 12.83 25.87
CA HIS A 233 -8.41 13.33 27.24
C HIS A 233 -9.46 12.58 28.06
N LYS A 234 -9.55 12.89 29.36
CA LYS A 234 -10.65 12.41 30.19
C LYS A 234 -11.75 13.46 30.22
N GLY A 235 -12.93 13.10 29.73
CA GLY A 235 -14.09 13.98 29.71
C GLY A 235 -14.61 14.32 31.11
N PRO A 236 -15.65 15.16 31.20
CA PRO A 236 -16.30 15.49 32.47
C PRO A 236 -16.88 14.29 33.23
N ASP A 237 -17.15 13.18 32.54
CA ASP A 237 -17.60 11.91 33.12
C ASP A 237 -16.45 11.05 33.67
N GLY A 238 -15.21 11.53 33.56
CA GLY A 238 -13.99 10.85 34.00
C GLY A 238 -13.50 9.76 33.04
N LYS A 239 -14.16 9.55 31.90
CA LYS A 239 -13.79 8.52 30.93
C LYS A 239 -12.86 9.08 29.87
N TYR A 240 -11.83 8.30 29.53
CA TYR A 240 -10.91 8.65 28.47
C TYR A 240 -11.57 8.47 27.10
N HIS A 241 -11.32 9.39 26.17
CA HIS A 241 -11.72 9.28 24.78
C HIS A 241 -10.84 10.16 23.89
N TYR A 242 -10.84 9.89 22.59
CA TYR A 242 -10.11 10.67 21.60
C TYR A 242 -10.99 11.72 20.93
N HIS A 243 -10.34 12.69 20.28
CA HIS A 243 -11.02 13.70 19.49
C HIS A 243 -10.51 13.80 18.06
N ALA A 244 -11.42 14.14 17.15
CA ALA A 244 -11.05 14.68 15.86
C ALA A 244 -10.35 16.04 16.03
N THR A 245 -9.33 16.30 15.23
CA THR A 245 -8.67 17.61 15.16
C THR A 245 -8.45 18.06 13.72
N LYS A 246 -8.34 19.37 13.50
CA LYS A 246 -8.10 19.91 12.15
C LYS A 246 -6.63 19.83 11.74
N GLN A 247 -5.75 19.59 12.70
CA GLN A 247 -4.32 19.42 12.50
C GLN A 247 -3.96 17.96 12.76
N PHE A 248 -2.83 17.51 12.23
CA PHE A 248 -2.30 16.19 12.54
C PHE A 248 -2.27 15.99 14.07
N PRO A 249 -2.78 14.86 14.60
CA PRO A 249 -3.07 13.59 13.93
C PRO A 249 -4.47 13.46 13.29
N TYR A 250 -5.34 14.47 13.35
CA TYR A 250 -6.72 14.44 12.83
C TYR A 250 -7.72 13.52 13.54
N LEU A 251 -7.24 12.49 14.24
CA LEU A 251 -7.98 11.54 15.07
C LEU A 251 -7.10 11.05 16.23
N ASN A 252 -7.26 9.82 16.73
CA ASN A 252 -6.35 9.25 17.72
C ASN A 252 -4.90 9.19 17.19
N GLY A 253 -3.99 9.88 17.88
CA GLY A 253 -2.55 9.92 17.57
C GLY A 253 -1.76 8.68 18.00
N GLY A 254 -2.45 7.67 18.51
CA GLY A 254 -1.90 6.46 19.11
C GLY A 254 -2.99 5.64 19.80
N PHE A 255 -2.56 4.73 20.66
CA PHE A 255 -3.44 3.94 21.51
C PHE A 255 -3.09 4.15 22.98
N TYR A 256 -4.01 4.80 23.69
CA TYR A 256 -4.10 4.90 25.14
C TYR A 256 -4.35 3.52 25.76
N GLY A 257 -5.15 2.67 25.11
CA GLY A 257 -5.39 1.30 25.55
C GLY A 257 -4.36 0.30 25.03
N GLU A 258 -4.33 -0.89 25.64
CA GLU A 258 -3.50 -2.00 25.20
C GLU A 258 -3.96 -2.53 23.83
N VAL A 259 -3.01 -2.64 22.90
CA VAL A 259 -3.18 -3.27 21.59
C VAL A 259 -1.99 -4.18 21.29
N VAL A 260 -2.19 -5.17 20.42
CA VAL A 260 -1.11 -5.99 19.88
C VAL A 260 -0.77 -5.48 18.49
N GLU A 261 0.49 -5.12 18.26
CA GLU A 261 1.00 -4.84 16.91
C GLU A 261 1.59 -6.12 16.29
N ARG A 262 1.16 -6.46 15.07
CA ARG A 262 1.76 -7.52 14.25
C ARG A 262 1.87 -7.04 12.82
N ASP A 263 3.04 -7.22 12.19
CA ASP A 263 3.30 -6.85 10.79
C ASP A 263 2.99 -5.37 10.43
N GLY A 264 3.01 -4.48 11.43
CA GLY A 264 2.74 -3.05 11.29
C GLY A 264 1.26 -2.66 11.35
N GLN A 265 0.39 -3.52 11.89
CA GLN A 265 -1.05 -3.27 12.10
C GLN A 265 -1.51 -3.77 13.47
N VAL A 266 -2.67 -3.31 13.94
CA VAL A 266 -3.32 -3.88 15.15
C VAL A 266 -3.77 -5.33 14.86
N ASP A 267 -3.64 -6.23 15.83
CA ASP A 267 -4.06 -7.64 15.74
C ASP A 267 -5.03 -7.98 16.90
N PRO A 268 -6.13 -8.72 16.65
CA PRO A 268 -6.61 -9.19 15.35
C PRO A 268 -7.33 -8.10 14.54
N GLN A 269 -7.33 -8.24 13.21
CA GLN A 269 -8.11 -7.41 12.29
C GLN A 269 -8.69 -8.23 11.14
N PRO A 270 -9.85 -7.84 10.61
CA PRO A 270 -10.41 -8.48 9.43
C PRO A 270 -9.58 -8.17 8.19
N ARG A 271 -9.79 -8.94 7.13
CA ARG A 271 -9.08 -8.80 5.85
C ARG A 271 -10.04 -8.40 4.74
N ALA A 272 -9.65 -7.37 3.99
CA ALA A 272 -10.24 -7.04 2.71
C ALA A 272 -9.79 -8.02 1.63
N GLY A 273 -10.65 -8.25 0.63
CA GLY A 273 -10.41 -9.16 -0.49
C GLY A 273 -10.55 -8.43 -1.83
N GLY A 274 -9.43 -8.17 -2.49
CA GLY A 274 -9.43 -7.57 -3.83
C GLY A 274 -9.85 -8.56 -4.91
N VAL A 275 -10.59 -8.09 -5.90
CA VAL A 275 -10.99 -8.89 -7.09
C VAL A 275 -9.96 -8.82 -8.22
N ARG A 276 -9.07 -7.82 -8.18
CA ARG A 276 -8.04 -7.56 -9.19
C ARG A 276 -6.71 -7.16 -8.55
N PRO A 277 -5.58 -7.23 -9.30
CA PRO A 277 -4.32 -6.67 -8.84
C PRO A 277 -4.39 -5.16 -8.64
N ALA A 278 -3.60 -4.63 -7.69
CA ALA A 278 -3.48 -3.20 -7.50
C ALA A 278 -2.83 -2.53 -8.73
N LEU A 279 -3.40 -1.42 -9.14
CA LEU A 279 -2.95 -0.62 -10.27
C LEU A 279 -1.93 0.44 -9.83
N ARG A 280 -1.23 1.04 -10.80
CA ARG A 280 -0.28 2.14 -10.55
C ARG A 280 -1.02 3.48 -10.41
N GLY A 281 -0.37 4.45 -9.75
CA GLY A 281 -0.86 5.83 -9.69
C GLY A 281 -1.08 6.43 -11.09
N LEU A 282 -2.22 7.06 -11.32
CA LEU A 282 -2.53 7.76 -12.58
C LEU A 282 -2.16 9.23 -12.45
N LYS A 283 -1.04 9.61 -13.06
CA LYS A 283 -0.53 10.98 -12.99
C LYS A 283 -1.47 11.96 -13.69
N GLY A 284 -1.75 13.09 -13.05
CA GLY A 284 -2.63 14.12 -13.61
C GLY A 284 -4.12 13.77 -13.53
N ALA A 285 -4.47 12.68 -12.85
CA ALA A 285 -5.85 12.31 -12.60
C ALA A 285 -6.47 13.17 -11.51
N LYS A 286 -7.73 13.58 -11.71
CA LYS A 286 -8.56 14.21 -10.70
C LYS A 286 -9.93 13.57 -10.72
N ILE A 287 -10.38 13.02 -9.60
CA ILE A 287 -11.74 12.47 -9.49
C ILE A 287 -12.70 13.63 -9.25
N VAL A 288 -13.70 13.76 -10.13
CA VAL A 288 -14.66 14.87 -10.16
C VAL A 288 -16.07 14.44 -9.75
N GLY A 289 -16.34 13.14 -9.67
CA GLY A 289 -17.64 12.65 -9.23
C GLY A 289 -17.66 11.16 -8.94
N PHE A 290 -18.64 10.76 -8.14
CA PHE A 290 -18.97 9.37 -7.87
C PHE A 290 -20.48 9.20 -7.80
N GLU A 291 -20.99 8.23 -8.56
CA GLU A 291 -22.40 7.92 -8.67
C GLU A 291 -22.67 6.44 -8.40
N ASN A 292 -23.88 6.17 -7.90
CA ASN A 292 -24.41 4.82 -7.72
C ASN A 292 -25.78 4.77 -8.41
N PRO A 293 -25.81 4.69 -9.76
CA PRO A 293 -27.04 4.85 -10.54
C PRO A 293 -28.08 3.76 -10.27
N LYS A 294 -27.65 2.55 -9.90
CA LYS A 294 -28.51 1.39 -9.61
C LYS A 294 -27.84 0.53 -8.55
N PRO A 295 -28.59 -0.30 -7.79
CA PRO A 295 -28.00 -1.24 -6.85
C PRO A 295 -26.85 -2.03 -7.48
N ASN A 296 -25.71 -2.07 -6.78
CA ASN A 296 -24.47 -2.73 -7.19
C ASN A 296 -23.82 -2.19 -8.49
N SER A 297 -24.23 -1.01 -8.97
CA SER A 297 -23.63 -0.36 -10.14
C SER A 297 -23.11 1.01 -9.76
N TYR A 298 -21.88 1.31 -10.13
CA TYR A 298 -21.16 2.49 -9.69
C TYR A 298 -20.43 3.16 -10.85
N VAL A 299 -20.24 4.47 -10.74
CA VAL A 299 -19.47 5.25 -11.71
C VAL A 299 -18.53 6.18 -10.98
N VAL A 300 -17.24 6.12 -11.32
CA VAL A 300 -16.24 7.10 -10.89
C VAL A 300 -15.95 8.00 -12.09
N HIS A 301 -16.28 9.28 -11.99
CA HIS A 301 -15.95 10.28 -13.00
C HIS A 301 -14.61 10.92 -12.65
N TYR A 302 -13.69 10.96 -13.61
CA TYR A 302 -12.38 11.55 -13.42
C TYR A 302 -11.89 12.25 -14.68
N GLU A 303 -10.95 13.15 -14.50
CA GLU A 303 -10.28 13.87 -15.57
C GLU A 303 -8.79 13.51 -15.55
N VAL A 304 -8.19 13.32 -16.71
CA VAL A 304 -6.73 13.14 -16.85
C VAL A 304 -6.22 14.28 -17.71
N PHE A 305 -5.48 15.22 -17.11
CA PHE A 305 -5.04 16.45 -17.79
C PHE A 305 -6.18 17.24 -18.49
N GLY A 306 -7.40 17.18 -17.93
CA GLY A 306 -8.60 17.83 -18.47
C GLY A 306 -9.47 16.94 -19.36
N ASP A 307 -8.96 15.78 -19.80
CA ASP A 307 -9.75 14.82 -20.56
C ASP A 307 -10.70 14.06 -19.64
N LYS A 308 -12.01 14.22 -19.86
CA LYS A 308 -13.05 13.53 -19.09
C LYS A 308 -13.07 12.04 -19.41
N ARG A 309 -13.10 11.21 -18.36
CA ARG A 309 -13.14 9.75 -18.39
C ARG A 309 -14.06 9.24 -17.28
N SER A 310 -14.44 7.98 -17.37
CA SER A 310 -15.14 7.29 -16.28
C SER A 310 -14.68 5.85 -16.12
N VAL A 311 -14.81 5.34 -14.89
CA VAL A 311 -14.80 3.91 -14.60
C VAL A 311 -16.20 3.53 -14.15
N GLU A 312 -16.93 2.85 -15.01
CA GLU A 312 -18.25 2.30 -14.70
C GLU A 312 -18.06 0.85 -14.29
N TYR A 313 -18.67 0.40 -13.21
CA TYR A 313 -18.53 -0.98 -12.78
C TYR A 313 -19.77 -1.53 -12.11
N THR A 314 -19.98 -2.83 -12.26
CA THR A 314 -21.11 -3.55 -11.68
C THR A 314 -20.60 -4.76 -10.91
N VAL A 315 -21.12 -4.93 -9.69
CA VAL A 315 -20.82 -6.06 -8.81
C VAL A 315 -21.97 -7.06 -8.89
N ALA A 316 -21.69 -8.28 -9.33
CA ALA A 316 -22.64 -9.36 -9.36
C ALA A 316 -22.81 -10.02 -7.98
N ASP A 317 -23.91 -10.75 -7.77
CA ASP A 317 -24.20 -11.41 -6.48
C ASP A 317 -23.15 -12.45 -6.07
N ASN A 318 -22.45 -13.04 -7.03
CA ASN A 318 -21.33 -13.96 -6.78
C ASN A 318 -20.00 -13.23 -6.47
N GLY A 319 -20.03 -11.91 -6.33
CA GLY A 319 -18.88 -11.02 -6.09
C GLY A 319 -18.04 -10.71 -7.33
N SER A 320 -18.40 -11.21 -8.51
CA SER A 320 -17.69 -10.85 -9.75
C SER A 320 -17.93 -9.40 -10.11
N VAL A 321 -16.92 -8.75 -10.69
CA VAL A 321 -16.97 -7.33 -11.03
C VAL A 321 -16.59 -7.13 -12.48
N THR A 322 -17.45 -6.41 -13.21
CA THR A 322 -17.18 -5.94 -14.56
C THR A 322 -16.85 -4.45 -14.49
N PHE A 323 -15.70 -4.05 -15.03
CA PHE A 323 -15.27 -2.66 -15.15
C PHE A 323 -15.30 -2.24 -16.62
N ASN A 324 -15.81 -1.05 -16.88
CA ASN A 324 -15.79 -0.37 -18.17
C ASN A 324 -15.04 0.96 -17.99
N PHE A 325 -13.86 1.05 -18.58
CA PHE A 325 -13.06 2.27 -18.62
C PHE A 325 -13.43 3.06 -19.87
N VAL A 326 -14.15 4.15 -19.69
CA VAL A 326 -14.70 4.97 -20.78
C VAL A 326 -13.82 6.19 -20.99
N SER A 327 -13.43 6.43 -22.23
CA SER A 327 -12.66 7.60 -22.66
C SER A 327 -13.11 8.08 -24.04
N SER A 328 -12.55 9.20 -24.51
CA SER A 328 -12.77 9.69 -25.88
C SER A 328 -12.29 8.72 -26.97
N GLN A 329 -11.38 7.78 -26.64
CA GLN A 329 -10.86 6.78 -27.57
C GLN A 329 -11.72 5.51 -27.65
N GLY A 330 -12.71 5.36 -26.76
CA GLY A 330 -13.55 4.18 -26.66
C GLY A 330 -13.65 3.64 -25.25
N THR A 331 -14.26 2.46 -25.12
CA THR A 331 -14.48 1.76 -23.86
C THR A 331 -13.67 0.48 -23.81
N GLN A 332 -12.87 0.31 -22.75
CA GLN A 332 -12.18 -0.94 -22.43
C GLN A 332 -12.92 -1.66 -21.32
N THR A 333 -13.28 -2.92 -21.53
CA THR A 333 -13.99 -3.74 -20.55
C THR A 333 -13.07 -4.79 -19.92
N GLU A 334 -13.11 -4.91 -18.61
CA GLU A 334 -12.39 -5.92 -17.84
C GLU A 334 -13.34 -6.66 -16.90
N ASN A 335 -13.17 -7.98 -16.78
CA ASN A 335 -14.02 -8.84 -15.95
C ASN A 335 -13.17 -9.59 -14.94
N TYR A 336 -13.57 -9.53 -13.67
CA TYR A 336 -12.89 -10.19 -12.57
C TYR A 336 -13.87 -11.03 -11.76
N THR A 337 -13.38 -12.16 -11.25
CA THR A 337 -14.13 -13.04 -10.34
C THR A 337 -13.38 -13.12 -9.03
N PRO A 338 -14.07 -13.18 -7.87
CA PRO A 338 -13.40 -13.37 -6.59
C PRO A 338 -12.64 -14.69 -6.62
N ARG A 339 -11.35 -14.67 -6.28
CA ARG A 339 -10.62 -15.91 -6.08
C ARG A 339 -11.25 -16.64 -4.89
N GLN A 340 -11.86 -17.81 -5.13
CA GLN A 340 -12.25 -18.73 -4.06
C GLN A 340 -11.01 -19.10 -3.25
N ARG A 341 -10.79 -18.44 -2.12
CA ARG A 341 -9.85 -18.92 -1.10
C ARG A 341 -10.61 -19.87 -0.21
N GLY A 342 -10.38 -21.17 -0.40
CA GLY A 342 -10.77 -22.20 0.55
C GLY A 342 -10.16 -21.90 1.92
N ALA A 343 -10.93 -22.17 2.98
CA ALA A 343 -10.48 -22.05 4.36
C ALA A 343 -9.32 -23.02 4.62
N GLY A 344 -8.11 -22.50 4.81
CA GLY A 344 -6.96 -23.25 5.32
C GLY A 344 -5.63 -22.93 4.65
N GLY A 345 -4.64 -22.53 5.45
CA GLY A 345 -3.22 -22.67 5.11
C GLY A 345 -2.53 -21.42 4.61
N GLY A 346 -1.64 -20.86 5.44
CA GLY A 346 -0.63 -19.90 5.01
C GLY A 346 0.46 -20.54 4.13
N ASN A 347 1.28 -19.67 3.54
CA ASN A 347 2.48 -19.97 2.76
C ASN A 347 2.35 -21.09 1.71
N ASP A 348 2.16 -20.68 0.45
CA ASP A 348 3.17 -21.05 -0.54
C ASP A 348 3.10 -20.14 -1.77
N ARG A 349 4.24 -19.49 -2.06
CA ARG A 349 4.57 -19.05 -3.40
C ARG A 349 4.97 -20.30 -4.18
N ARG A 350 4.35 -20.57 -5.32
CA ARG A 350 5.04 -21.21 -6.44
C ARG A 350 4.29 -21.05 -7.76
N ASN A 351 5.12 -20.80 -8.77
CA ASN A 351 4.85 -20.60 -10.18
C ASN A 351 3.74 -21.50 -10.76
N THR A 352 2.97 -20.92 -11.67
CA THR A 352 2.32 -21.66 -12.76
C THR A 352 2.61 -20.92 -14.06
N GLU A 353 3.57 -21.43 -14.83
CA GLU A 353 3.64 -21.21 -16.28
C GLU A 353 2.56 -22.05 -16.99
N PRO A 354 2.14 -21.66 -18.22
CA PRO A 354 1.07 -22.34 -18.95
C PRO A 354 1.58 -23.59 -19.70
N PRO A 355 0.69 -24.54 -20.07
CA PRO A 355 1.07 -25.83 -20.62
C PRO A 355 1.35 -25.72 -22.12
N THR A 356 2.51 -26.20 -22.55
CA THR A 356 2.69 -26.65 -23.95
C THR A 356 3.23 -28.06 -23.96
N GLY A 357 2.44 -28.96 -24.53
CA GLY A 357 2.82 -30.35 -24.76
C GLY A 357 3.60 -30.49 -26.07
N ARG A 358 4.63 -31.34 -26.03
CA ARG A 358 4.97 -32.36 -27.05
C ARG A 358 6.24 -33.09 -26.59
N GLN A 359 6.12 -34.39 -26.36
CA GLN A 359 7.25 -35.33 -26.35
C GLN A 359 7.76 -35.53 -27.79
N PRO A 360 9.02 -35.99 -28.01
CA PRO A 360 9.30 -37.43 -27.99
C PRO A 360 10.62 -37.85 -27.29
N GLN A 361 10.55 -39.10 -26.78
CA GLN A 361 11.58 -40.17 -26.62
C GLN A 361 12.99 -39.84 -27.16
N GLY A 362 14.11 -40.17 -26.52
CA GLY A 362 14.44 -41.07 -25.41
C GLY A 362 15.72 -41.82 -25.77
N ASN A 363 16.78 -41.79 -24.94
CA ASN A 363 17.66 -42.95 -24.73
C ASN A 363 18.64 -42.75 -23.57
N ARG A 364 19.06 -43.88 -23.04
CA ARG A 364 19.80 -44.16 -21.80
C ARG A 364 21.24 -43.65 -21.78
N GLY A 365 21.77 -43.40 -20.57
CA GLY A 365 23.12 -43.85 -20.22
C GLY A 365 24.06 -42.84 -19.54
N ARG A 366 24.25 -43.07 -18.22
CA ARG A 366 25.52 -43.04 -17.46
C ARG A 366 26.24 -41.70 -17.16
N ALA A 367 26.50 -41.50 -15.86
CA ALA A 367 27.56 -40.67 -15.27
C ALA A 367 28.94 -41.03 -15.88
N ASP A 368 29.97 -40.19 -15.92
CA ASP A 368 30.56 -39.31 -14.90
C ASP A 368 31.68 -38.43 -15.54
N GLU A 369 32.17 -37.44 -14.80
CA GLU A 369 33.46 -36.72 -14.93
C GLU A 369 33.74 -35.77 -16.12
N GLY A 370 33.98 -34.50 -15.76
CA GLY A 370 35.32 -33.93 -16.00
C GLY A 370 35.51 -32.86 -17.07
N ARG A 371 35.47 -31.60 -16.62
CA ARG A 371 36.31 -30.45 -17.03
C ARG A 371 36.09 -29.76 -18.40
N GLY A 372 35.87 -28.44 -18.29
CA GLY A 372 36.58 -27.43 -19.09
C GLY A 372 35.65 -26.40 -19.75
N GLU A 373 35.45 -25.21 -19.17
CA GLU A 373 36.21 -23.95 -19.47
C GLU A 373 35.80 -23.34 -20.84
N VAL A 374 35.36 -22.09 -21.04
CA VAL A 374 35.81 -20.77 -20.55
C VAL A 374 34.78 -19.69 -20.93
N GLU A 375 34.50 -18.78 -19.98
CA GLU A 375 34.29 -17.30 -20.01
C GLU A 375 33.49 -16.59 -21.16
N ARG A 376 32.74 -15.50 -20.92
CA ARG A 376 33.12 -14.21 -20.29
C ARG A 376 31.86 -13.40 -19.92
N ARG A 377 31.70 -12.93 -18.67
CA ARG A 377 32.16 -11.66 -18.04
C ARG A 377 31.18 -10.49 -18.16
N GLY A 378 30.63 -10.09 -17.01
CA GLY A 378 29.94 -8.82 -16.80
C GLY A 378 29.20 -8.74 -15.46
N GLY A 379 29.74 -9.34 -14.40
CA GLY A 379 29.13 -9.24 -13.06
C GLY A 379 29.38 -7.85 -12.47
N ASP A 380 28.32 -7.18 -12.07
CA ASP A 380 28.34 -5.86 -11.41
C ASP A 380 29.38 -5.85 -10.26
N PRO A 381 30.33 -4.88 -10.22
CA PRO A 381 31.36 -4.81 -9.18
C PRO A 381 30.79 -4.76 -7.77
N ILE A 382 29.57 -4.23 -7.61
CA ILE A 382 28.84 -4.19 -6.34
C ILE A 382 28.41 -5.60 -5.94
N VAL A 383 27.86 -6.38 -6.88
CA VAL A 383 27.43 -7.76 -6.62
C VAL A 383 28.63 -8.62 -6.25
N LYS A 384 29.76 -8.42 -6.94
CA LYS A 384 31.01 -9.12 -6.63
C LYS A 384 31.59 -8.73 -5.26
N ALA A 385 31.41 -7.48 -4.83
CA ALA A 385 31.86 -7.07 -3.49
C ALA A 385 30.98 -7.68 -2.39
N LEU A 386 29.67 -7.84 -2.64
CA LEU A 386 28.72 -8.37 -1.67
C LEU A 386 28.70 -9.90 -1.60
N ASP A 387 28.90 -10.59 -2.71
CA ASP A 387 29.02 -12.04 -2.81
C ASP A 387 30.44 -12.49 -2.42
N SER A 388 30.70 -12.51 -1.12
CA SER A 388 32.05 -12.73 -0.57
C SER A 388 32.52 -14.17 -0.74
N ASN A 389 31.60 -15.13 -0.78
CA ASN A 389 31.93 -16.54 -1.01
C ASN A 389 31.92 -16.93 -2.50
N GLY A 390 31.43 -16.05 -3.39
CA GLY A 390 31.47 -16.22 -4.84
C GLY A 390 30.53 -17.30 -5.36
N ASP A 391 29.47 -17.62 -4.62
CA ASP A 391 28.51 -18.67 -4.97
C ASP A 391 27.39 -18.18 -5.91
N GLY A 392 27.40 -16.88 -6.24
CA GLY A 392 26.42 -16.22 -7.10
C GLY A 392 25.15 -15.79 -6.38
N ARG A 393 25.08 -15.89 -5.04
CA ARG A 393 23.93 -15.51 -4.21
C ARG A 393 24.36 -14.81 -2.93
N ILE A 394 23.75 -13.66 -2.66
CA ILE A 394 24.01 -12.93 -1.41
C ILE A 394 23.12 -13.47 -0.29
N ASN A 395 23.72 -14.05 0.74
CA ASN A 395 23.01 -14.63 1.89
C ASN A 395 22.89 -13.65 3.09
N LYS A 396 22.21 -14.09 4.16
CA LYS A 396 21.94 -13.26 5.35
C LYS A 396 23.22 -12.79 6.08
N ALA A 397 24.30 -13.57 6.04
CA ALA A 397 25.57 -13.19 6.65
C ALA A 397 26.27 -12.12 5.80
N GLU A 398 26.27 -12.29 4.48
CA GLU A 398 26.86 -11.35 3.52
C GLU A 398 26.11 -10.01 3.47
N LEU A 399 24.77 -10.03 3.54
CA LEU A 399 23.97 -8.81 3.68
C LEU A 399 24.28 -8.02 4.95
N ARG A 400 24.61 -8.71 6.06
CA ARG A 400 25.01 -8.04 7.31
C ARG A 400 26.43 -7.46 7.23
N ALA A 401 27.29 -8.09 6.42
CA ALA A 401 28.64 -7.60 6.15
C ALA A 401 28.69 -6.58 5.00
N ALA A 402 27.57 -6.31 4.32
CA ALA A 402 27.48 -5.46 3.13
C ALA A 402 28.12 -4.08 3.32
N ALA A 403 27.92 -3.46 4.49
CA ALA A 403 28.51 -2.16 4.79
C ALA A 403 30.06 -2.20 4.86
N GLN A 404 30.65 -3.31 5.33
CA GLN A 404 32.10 -3.50 5.33
C GLN A 404 32.61 -3.87 3.93
N ALA A 405 31.86 -4.69 3.21
CA ALA A 405 32.17 -5.07 1.83
C ALA A 405 32.18 -3.87 0.88
N LEU A 406 31.19 -2.98 0.95
CA LEU A 406 31.10 -1.79 0.10
C LEU A 406 32.15 -0.71 0.45
N ARG A 407 32.62 -0.65 1.70
CA ARG A 407 33.76 0.23 2.07
C ARG A 407 35.05 -0.14 1.36
N THR A 408 35.18 -1.37 0.85
CA THR A 408 36.34 -1.73 0.02
C THR A 408 36.31 -1.06 -1.36
N LEU A 409 35.14 -0.57 -1.80
CA LEU A 409 34.95 0.16 -3.04
C LEU A 409 35.13 1.67 -2.86
N ASP A 410 34.88 2.24 -1.68
CA ASP A 410 35.19 3.63 -1.31
C ASP A 410 36.72 3.81 -1.21
N SER A 411 37.31 4.43 -2.22
CA SER A 411 38.76 4.47 -2.41
C SER A 411 39.38 5.72 -1.85
N ASN A 412 38.65 6.82 -1.92
CA ASN A 412 39.05 8.11 -1.38
C ASN A 412 38.66 8.26 0.10
N LYS A 413 37.90 7.32 0.66
CA LYS A 413 37.46 7.25 2.06
C LYS A 413 36.61 8.44 2.47
N ASP A 414 35.83 8.99 1.53
CA ASP A 414 34.93 10.12 1.80
C ASP A 414 33.57 9.67 2.37
N GLY A 415 33.36 8.36 2.51
CA GLY A 415 32.13 7.77 3.04
C GLY A 415 31.06 7.55 1.98
N GLN A 416 31.37 7.80 0.70
CA GLN A 416 30.52 7.52 -0.45
C GLN A 416 31.23 6.56 -1.40
N VAL A 417 30.47 5.82 -2.21
CA VAL A 417 31.00 4.97 -3.27
C VAL A 417 30.47 5.53 -4.58
N THR A 418 31.34 6.21 -5.33
CA THR A 418 30.94 6.87 -6.58
C THR A 418 31.05 5.92 -7.79
N ALA A 419 30.38 6.25 -8.89
CA ALA A 419 30.45 5.47 -10.13
C ALA A 419 31.89 5.32 -10.67
N GLU A 420 32.75 6.31 -10.40
CA GLU A 420 34.17 6.27 -10.74
C GLU A 420 34.94 5.24 -9.89
N GLU A 421 34.54 5.07 -8.63
CA GLU A 421 35.17 4.14 -7.68
C GLU A 421 34.65 2.71 -7.81
N ILE A 422 33.43 2.52 -8.30
CA ILE A 422 32.90 1.21 -8.70
C ILE A 422 33.67 0.67 -9.92
N ARG A 423 34.30 1.56 -10.68
CA ARG A 423 34.98 1.26 -11.95
C ARG A 423 36.49 0.96 -11.81
N ARG A 424 37.05 0.82 -10.58
CA ARG A 424 38.45 1.21 -10.25
C ARG A 424 39.58 1.03 -11.28
N PRO A 425 40.56 1.96 -11.29
CA PRO A 425 41.55 2.15 -12.35
C PRO A 425 42.92 1.53 -12.05
N GLY A 426 43.62 1.06 -13.09
CA GLY A 426 45.04 0.71 -13.03
C GLY A 426 45.84 1.59 -13.99
N GLY A 427 46.61 2.54 -13.44
CA GLY A 427 47.71 3.18 -14.17
C GLY A 427 47.84 4.68 -13.95
N GLN A 428 48.57 5.07 -12.90
CA GLN A 428 49.42 6.25 -12.96
C GLN A 428 50.28 6.17 -14.23
N ARG A 429 50.20 7.18 -15.11
CA ARG A 429 51.31 7.52 -15.99
C ARG A 429 51.86 8.87 -15.59
N GLN A 430 52.97 8.75 -14.86
CA GLN A 430 53.97 9.77 -14.62
C GLN A 430 54.59 10.21 -15.96
N GLY A 431 54.72 11.53 -16.14
CA GLY A 431 55.77 12.23 -16.90
C GLY A 431 56.10 11.80 -18.33
N GLY A 432 55.85 12.69 -19.29
CA GLY A 432 56.48 12.66 -20.61
C GLY A 432 56.20 13.94 -21.39
N GLU A 433 57.22 14.78 -21.55
CA GLU A 433 57.26 16.10 -22.17
C GLU A 433 56.86 16.16 -23.66
N GLY A 434 56.46 17.38 -24.08
CA GLY A 434 56.33 17.81 -25.48
C GLY A 434 55.05 18.65 -25.70
N GLY A 435 55.04 19.95 -25.41
CA GLY A 435 55.43 21.03 -26.35
C GLY A 435 54.31 21.27 -27.39
N GLY A 436 53.61 22.40 -27.50
CA GLY A 436 53.84 23.78 -27.07
C GLY A 436 52.57 24.63 -27.21
N PRO A 437 52.65 25.97 -27.10
CA PRO A 437 51.57 26.80 -26.58
C PRO A 437 50.89 27.65 -27.66
N GLN A 438 49.55 27.72 -27.68
CA GLN A 438 48.89 28.84 -28.34
C GLN A 438 47.59 29.30 -27.66
N ARG A 439 47.75 30.43 -26.95
CA ARG A 439 46.88 31.61 -26.93
C ARG A 439 45.40 31.40 -26.60
N ARG A 440 45.10 31.72 -25.33
CA ARG A 440 43.84 32.37 -24.97
C ARG A 440 43.76 33.73 -25.65
N GLN A 441 42.68 33.98 -26.38
CA GLN A 441 42.10 35.31 -26.53
C GLN A 441 40.59 35.28 -26.25
N PRO A 442 40.03 36.38 -25.73
CA PRO A 442 38.77 36.38 -25.00
C PRO A 442 37.60 36.88 -25.85
N GLY A 443 36.42 36.32 -25.58
CA GLY A 443 35.13 36.97 -25.84
C GLY A 443 34.61 36.88 -27.27
N GLN A 444 33.66 35.97 -27.48
CA GLN A 444 32.45 36.31 -28.23
C GLN A 444 31.33 35.34 -27.84
N ALA A 445 30.30 35.91 -27.20
CA ALA A 445 29.04 35.24 -26.95
C ALA A 445 28.38 34.92 -28.29
N GLY A 446 28.40 33.64 -28.68
CA GLY A 446 27.63 33.13 -29.81
C GLY A 446 26.48 32.29 -29.29
N GLY A 447 25.23 32.78 -29.48
CA GLY A 447 24.04 31.95 -29.31
C GLY A 447 24.03 30.76 -30.29
N PRO A 448 23.12 29.78 -30.11
CA PRO A 448 23.12 28.59 -30.96
C PRO A 448 22.95 28.95 -32.44
N ARG A 449 23.93 28.56 -33.26
CA ARG A 449 23.85 28.61 -34.73
C ARG A 449 22.70 27.72 -35.20
N GLY A 450 21.80 28.27 -36.01
CA GLY A 450 20.77 27.50 -36.72
C GLY A 450 21.37 26.51 -37.74
N PRO A 451 20.57 25.56 -38.26
CA PRO A 451 21.04 24.49 -39.13
C PRO A 451 21.67 25.03 -40.41
N GLN A 452 22.77 24.41 -40.86
CA GLN A 452 23.35 24.66 -42.18
C GLN A 452 22.85 23.63 -43.20
N PRO A 453 22.69 24.00 -44.48
CA PRO A 453 22.27 23.05 -45.52
C PRO A 453 23.39 22.03 -45.75
N GLY A 454 23.21 20.80 -45.26
CA GLY A 454 24.21 19.73 -45.35
C GLY A 454 24.13 18.72 -44.22
N ASP A 455 23.46 19.04 -43.11
CA ASP A 455 23.09 18.05 -42.10
C ASP A 455 22.05 17.11 -42.72
N GLY A 456 22.37 15.83 -42.91
CA GLY A 456 21.41 14.80 -43.38
C GLY A 456 20.16 14.72 -42.48
N PRO A 457 19.14 13.90 -42.84
CA PRO A 457 17.90 13.84 -42.10
C PRO A 457 18.19 13.53 -40.63
N ARG A 458 17.90 14.50 -39.74
CA ARG A 458 18.05 14.34 -38.30
C ARG A 458 17.12 13.21 -37.86
N GLN A 459 17.68 12.16 -37.27
CA GLN A 459 16.90 11.05 -36.76
C GLN A 459 15.87 11.58 -35.74
N PRO A 460 14.61 11.11 -35.78
CA PRO A 460 13.59 11.43 -34.78
C PRO A 460 14.15 11.29 -33.34
N TRP A 461 13.89 12.29 -32.50
CA TRP A 461 14.43 12.33 -31.13
C TRP A 461 14.12 11.06 -30.32
N ILE A 462 12.90 10.52 -30.47
CA ILE A 462 12.46 9.27 -29.81
C ILE A 462 13.39 8.10 -30.15
N LEU A 463 13.90 8.01 -31.39
CA LEU A 463 14.79 6.91 -31.80
C LEU A 463 16.17 7.01 -31.19
N VAL A 464 16.66 8.24 -30.97
CA VAL A 464 17.97 8.51 -30.36
C VAL A 464 17.94 8.22 -28.86
N HIS A 465 16.79 8.44 -28.21
CA HIS A 465 16.62 8.31 -26.77
C HIS A 465 15.73 7.13 -26.34
N ALA A 466 15.48 6.16 -27.24
CA ALA A 466 14.59 5.03 -26.96
C ALA A 466 15.00 4.27 -25.68
N ASP A 467 16.29 3.94 -25.54
CA ASP A 467 16.82 3.22 -24.37
C ASP A 467 16.71 4.01 -23.05
N GLU A 468 16.63 5.35 -23.14
CA GLU A 468 16.49 6.23 -21.95
C GLU A 468 15.01 6.43 -21.56
N ILE A 469 14.09 6.21 -22.50
CA ILE A 469 12.65 6.36 -22.32
C ILE A 469 12.00 5.02 -21.93
N ASP A 470 12.54 3.89 -22.41
CA ASP A 470 12.14 2.52 -22.06
C ASP A 470 12.50 2.22 -20.58
N LEU A 471 11.59 2.57 -19.67
CA LEU A 471 11.84 2.53 -18.23
C LEU A 471 11.71 1.11 -17.69
N ASP A 472 10.81 0.31 -18.26
CA ASP A 472 10.59 -1.07 -17.84
C ASP A 472 11.44 -2.10 -18.62
N LYS A 473 12.19 -1.63 -19.62
CA LYS A 473 13.19 -2.37 -20.40
C LYS A 473 12.57 -3.49 -21.23
N ASP A 474 11.32 -3.32 -21.63
CA ASP A 474 10.60 -4.28 -22.47
C ASP A 474 10.87 -4.07 -23.99
N LYS A 475 11.68 -3.07 -24.34
CA LYS A 475 12.05 -2.65 -25.71
C LYS A 475 10.88 -2.07 -26.51
N ILE A 476 9.82 -1.66 -25.84
CA ILE A 476 8.66 -1.01 -26.41
C ILE A 476 8.54 0.36 -25.75
N ILE A 477 8.39 1.42 -26.55
CA ILE A 477 8.10 2.73 -25.97
C ILE A 477 6.59 2.88 -25.88
N SER A 478 6.07 2.95 -24.65
CA SER A 478 4.66 3.22 -24.41
C SER A 478 4.36 4.73 -24.44
N ARG A 479 3.09 5.07 -24.70
CA ARG A 479 2.61 6.45 -24.61
C ARG A 479 2.87 7.06 -23.22
N ASP A 480 2.78 6.27 -22.17
CA ASP A 480 2.96 6.73 -20.80
C ASP A 480 4.42 7.07 -20.48
N GLU A 481 5.38 6.34 -21.05
CA GLU A 481 6.80 6.60 -20.84
C GLU A 481 7.25 7.91 -21.46
N ILE A 482 6.82 8.20 -22.70
CA ILE A 482 7.16 9.46 -23.35
C ILE A 482 6.47 10.67 -22.71
N VAL A 483 5.22 10.52 -22.26
CA VAL A 483 4.51 11.57 -21.49
C VAL A 483 5.15 11.76 -20.12
N GLY A 484 5.56 10.66 -19.47
CA GLY A 484 6.30 10.66 -18.22
C GLY A 484 7.60 11.45 -18.34
N GLU A 485 8.35 11.21 -19.41
CA GLU A 485 9.61 11.90 -19.68
C GLU A 485 9.41 13.39 -19.99
N ALA A 486 8.37 13.76 -20.74
CA ALA A 486 8.03 15.17 -20.99
C ALA A 486 7.68 15.90 -19.69
N THR A 487 6.93 15.22 -18.82
CA THR A 487 6.55 15.80 -17.53
C THR A 487 7.77 15.95 -16.61
N LYS A 488 8.72 15.03 -16.65
CA LYS A 488 9.98 15.11 -15.90
C LYS A 488 10.88 16.23 -16.44
N ALA A 489 10.92 16.40 -17.76
CA ALA A 489 11.59 17.53 -18.40
C ALA A 489 11.01 18.85 -17.90
N PHE A 490 9.68 18.99 -17.94
CA PHE A 490 8.95 20.18 -17.51
C PHE A 490 9.22 20.52 -16.04
N ALA A 491 9.01 19.56 -15.14
CA ALA A 491 9.21 19.75 -13.70
C ALA A 491 10.67 20.09 -13.33
N GLY A 492 11.64 19.69 -14.17
CA GLY A 492 13.04 20.06 -13.96
C GLY A 492 13.34 21.54 -14.26
N TYR A 493 12.45 22.26 -14.94
CA TYR A 493 12.58 23.70 -15.19
C TYR A 493 11.61 24.53 -14.33
N ASP A 494 10.41 24.01 -14.03
CA ASP A 494 9.33 24.65 -13.25
C ASP A 494 9.72 24.79 -11.76
N THR A 495 10.62 25.73 -11.48
CA THR A 495 11.26 25.86 -10.16
C THR A 495 10.31 26.52 -9.15
N ASN A 496 9.46 27.43 -9.63
CA ASN A 496 8.46 28.09 -8.80
C ASN A 496 7.17 27.25 -8.63
N ASN A 497 7.03 26.14 -9.37
CA ASN A 497 5.88 25.23 -9.37
C ASN A 497 4.55 25.91 -9.75
N ASP A 498 4.59 26.92 -10.62
CA ASP A 498 3.40 27.62 -11.10
C ASP A 498 2.72 26.91 -12.29
N GLY A 499 3.32 25.80 -12.78
CA GLY A 499 2.78 25.00 -13.86
C GLY A 499 3.03 25.58 -15.25
N LYS A 500 3.90 26.59 -15.36
CA LYS A 500 4.33 27.27 -16.56
C LYS A 500 5.86 27.38 -16.59
N LEU A 501 6.46 27.44 -17.76
CA LEU A 501 7.89 27.72 -17.89
C LEU A 501 8.08 29.06 -18.55
N SER A 502 8.52 30.01 -17.73
CA SER A 502 9.00 31.28 -18.23
C SER A 502 10.34 31.14 -18.96
N GLN A 503 10.68 32.12 -19.79
CA GLN A 503 12.00 32.21 -20.42
C GLN A 503 13.14 32.24 -19.38
N ALA A 504 12.88 32.79 -18.18
CA ALA A 504 13.87 32.82 -17.10
C ALA A 504 14.18 31.42 -16.58
N GLU A 505 13.16 30.59 -16.37
CA GLU A 505 13.29 29.20 -15.90
C GLU A 505 13.98 28.32 -16.92
N LEU A 506 13.63 28.45 -18.21
CA LEU A 506 14.32 27.74 -19.29
C LEU A 506 15.79 28.20 -19.42
N SER A 507 16.13 29.41 -19.00
CA SER A 507 17.49 29.97 -19.10
C SER A 507 18.41 29.60 -17.94
N VAL A 508 17.89 28.98 -16.86
CA VAL A 508 18.70 28.58 -15.70
C VAL A 508 19.83 27.63 -16.12
N ARG A 509 21.03 27.89 -15.60
CA ARG A 509 22.23 27.08 -15.84
C ARG A 509 22.11 25.77 -15.08
N GLY A 510 21.94 24.66 -15.79
CA GLY A 510 21.82 23.33 -15.18
C GLY A 510 20.79 22.42 -15.84
N GLY A 511 19.77 22.99 -16.51
CA GLY A 511 18.76 22.23 -17.28
C GLY A 511 17.96 21.20 -16.47
N SER A 512 16.95 20.61 -17.10
CA SER A 512 16.34 19.40 -16.55
C SER A 512 17.26 18.19 -16.77
N ARG A 513 17.40 17.33 -15.76
CA ARG A 513 18.17 16.06 -15.83
C ARG A 513 17.44 14.93 -16.58
N SER A 514 16.33 15.26 -17.23
CA SER A 514 15.58 14.39 -18.13
C SER A 514 16.28 14.30 -19.49
N ALA A 515 16.17 13.15 -20.16
CA ALA A 515 16.57 12.98 -21.56
C ALA A 515 15.91 14.06 -22.45
N MET A 516 14.63 14.36 -22.22
CA MET A 516 13.88 15.38 -22.95
C MET A 516 14.15 16.82 -22.46
N GLY A 517 14.95 17.01 -21.40
CA GLY A 517 15.24 18.32 -20.84
C GLY A 517 15.94 19.27 -21.82
N GLY A 518 16.90 18.75 -22.60
CA GLY A 518 17.58 19.51 -23.65
C GLY A 518 16.67 19.80 -24.84
N PHE A 519 15.87 18.81 -25.24
CA PHE A 519 14.90 18.92 -26.32
C PHE A 519 13.83 19.98 -26.02
N LEU A 520 13.20 19.91 -24.85
CA LEU A 520 12.15 20.85 -24.42
C LEU A 520 12.64 22.30 -24.43
N LYS A 521 13.88 22.53 -23.97
CA LYS A 521 14.50 23.87 -23.99
C LYS A 521 14.88 24.32 -25.39
N GLY A 522 15.41 23.43 -26.23
CA GLY A 522 15.83 23.75 -27.60
C GLY A 522 14.66 24.03 -28.54
N HIS A 523 13.52 23.38 -28.29
CA HIS A 523 12.30 23.47 -29.10
C HIS A 523 11.18 24.26 -28.41
N SER A 524 11.47 25.04 -27.36
CA SER A 524 10.43 25.72 -26.58
C SER A 524 9.52 26.60 -27.44
N LYS A 525 10.08 27.32 -28.42
CA LYS A 525 9.33 28.17 -29.37
C LYS A 525 8.44 27.40 -30.35
N GLU A 526 8.78 26.14 -30.64
CA GLU A 526 8.00 25.29 -31.56
C GLU A 526 6.88 24.55 -30.82
N ILE A 527 7.05 24.39 -29.50
CA ILE A 527 6.11 23.74 -28.60
C ILE A 527 5.07 24.75 -28.08
N ASP A 528 5.50 25.98 -27.78
CA ASP A 528 4.69 27.16 -27.49
C ASP A 528 3.77 27.47 -28.68
N ARG A 529 2.50 27.07 -28.56
CA ARG A 529 1.56 27.00 -29.67
C ARG A 529 0.68 28.23 -29.75
N ASP A 530 0.40 28.85 -28.61
CA ASP A 530 -0.29 30.14 -28.57
C ASP A 530 0.67 31.32 -28.76
N GLY A 531 1.98 31.08 -28.66
CA GLY A 531 3.03 32.04 -28.98
C GLY A 531 3.17 33.12 -27.91
N ASP A 532 2.72 32.85 -26.69
CA ASP A 532 2.74 33.81 -25.59
C ASP A 532 4.13 33.91 -24.90
N GLY A 533 5.08 33.07 -25.31
CA GLY A 533 6.43 33.02 -24.77
C GLY A 533 6.54 32.27 -23.44
N ILE A 534 5.48 31.58 -23.00
CA ILE A 534 5.37 30.82 -21.77
C ILE A 534 4.99 29.39 -22.11
N LEU A 535 5.90 28.45 -21.84
CA LEU A 535 5.60 27.06 -22.15
C LEU A 535 4.73 26.44 -21.05
N THR A 536 3.50 26.06 -21.38
CA THR A 536 2.62 25.38 -20.43
C THR A 536 2.90 23.88 -20.39
N ARG A 537 2.50 23.23 -19.28
CA ARG A 537 2.59 21.76 -19.15
C ARG A 537 1.84 21.05 -20.27
N THR A 538 0.67 21.58 -20.64
CA THR A 538 -0.18 21.04 -21.70
C THR A 538 0.53 21.05 -23.05
N GLU A 539 1.26 22.11 -23.37
CA GLU A 539 1.99 22.22 -24.63
C GLU A 539 3.18 21.26 -24.67
N ALA A 540 3.95 21.18 -23.58
CA ALA A 540 5.06 20.25 -23.44
C ALA A 540 4.62 18.79 -23.61
N ILE A 541 3.55 18.38 -22.91
CA ILE A 541 2.99 17.03 -23.00
C ILE A 541 2.37 16.80 -24.39
N GLY A 542 1.56 17.74 -24.88
CA GLY A 542 0.92 17.64 -26.18
C GLY A 542 1.92 17.51 -27.32
N ASN A 543 3.12 18.09 -27.19
CA ASN A 543 4.18 17.87 -28.16
C ASN A 543 4.78 16.46 -28.10
N ALA A 544 5.03 15.93 -26.90
CA ALA A 544 5.50 14.57 -26.71
C ALA A 544 4.50 13.55 -27.29
N GLU A 545 3.21 13.77 -27.10
CA GLU A 545 2.15 12.95 -27.68
C GLU A 545 2.10 13.04 -29.22
N ARG A 546 2.35 14.21 -29.79
CA ARG A 546 2.48 14.35 -31.26
C ARG A 546 3.71 13.64 -31.82
N MET A 547 4.82 13.64 -31.07
CA MET A 547 6.01 12.89 -31.46
C MET A 547 5.73 11.38 -31.41
N PHE A 548 5.04 10.93 -30.36
CA PHE A 548 4.60 9.55 -30.21
C PHE A 548 3.68 9.10 -31.36
N ALA A 549 2.61 9.85 -31.63
CA ALA A 549 1.62 9.52 -32.65
C ALA A 549 2.17 9.52 -34.08
N LYS A 550 3.31 10.17 -34.33
CA LYS A 550 4.01 10.06 -35.62
C LYS A 550 4.76 8.74 -35.79
N MET A 551 5.07 8.06 -34.69
CA MET A 551 5.82 6.80 -34.68
C MET A 551 4.95 5.58 -34.44
N ASP A 552 3.88 5.72 -33.66
CA ASP A 552 2.84 4.71 -33.46
C ASP A 552 1.99 4.60 -34.74
N GLY A 553 2.46 3.81 -35.70
CA GLY A 553 1.90 3.72 -37.03
C GLY A 553 0.63 2.87 -37.07
N ASN A 554 0.57 1.84 -36.23
CA ASN A 554 -0.59 0.97 -36.11
C ASN A 554 -1.65 1.50 -35.11
N LYS A 555 -1.32 2.55 -34.34
CA LYS A 555 -2.16 3.21 -33.34
C LYS A 555 -2.57 2.30 -32.18
N ASP A 556 -1.69 1.39 -31.79
CA ASP A 556 -1.93 0.48 -30.67
C ASP A 556 -1.52 1.07 -29.31
N GLY A 557 -1.03 2.31 -29.30
CA GLY A 557 -0.60 3.02 -28.09
C GLY A 557 0.80 2.64 -27.64
N LYS A 558 1.56 1.94 -28.49
CA LYS A 558 2.95 1.53 -28.25
C LYS A 558 3.79 1.79 -29.51
N ILE A 559 5.10 1.90 -29.34
CA ILE A 559 6.05 1.93 -30.44
C ILE A 559 6.89 0.66 -30.32
N SER A 560 6.61 -0.29 -31.20
CA SER A 560 7.31 -1.55 -31.28
C SER A 560 8.70 -1.40 -31.93
N ALA A 561 9.56 -2.41 -31.77
CA ALA A 561 10.84 -2.48 -32.48
C ALA A 561 10.70 -2.36 -34.00
N THR A 562 9.62 -2.92 -34.56
CA THR A 562 9.30 -2.84 -35.99
C THR A 562 8.99 -1.41 -36.43
N GLU A 563 8.23 -0.65 -35.63
CA GLU A 563 7.90 0.75 -35.93
C GLU A 563 9.10 1.68 -35.73
N MET A 564 9.96 1.36 -34.75
CA MET A 564 11.25 2.04 -34.59
C MET A 564 12.16 1.81 -35.81
N GLU A 565 12.21 0.59 -36.35
CA GLU A 565 13.01 0.30 -37.54
C GLU A 565 12.41 0.93 -38.80
N ALA A 566 11.09 0.90 -38.96
CA ALA A 566 10.40 1.55 -40.07
C ALA A 566 10.65 3.06 -40.11
N SER A 567 10.78 3.71 -38.95
CA SER A 567 11.05 5.14 -38.81
C SER A 567 12.52 5.54 -39.03
N ARG A 568 13.44 4.56 -39.16
CA ARG A 568 14.88 4.79 -39.45
C ARG A 568 15.19 4.82 -40.96
N ARG A 569 14.25 4.37 -41.79
CA ARG A 569 14.35 4.33 -43.26
C ARG A 569 13.72 5.59 -43.86
#